data_AF-A0A6J4VM66-F1
#
_entry.id   AF-A0A6J4VM66-F1
#
_cell.length_a   1.000
_cell.length_b   1.000
_cell.length_c   1.000
_cell.angle_alpha   90.00
_cell.angle_beta   90.00
_cell.angle_gamma   90.00
#
_symmetry.space_group_name_H-M   'P 1'
#
loop_
_entity.id
_entity.type
_entity.pdbx_description
1 polymer ?
#
loop_
_entity_poly.entity_id
_entity_poly.type
_entity_poly.pdbx_seq_one_letter_code
_entity_poly.pdbx_strand_id
1 'polypeptide(L)'
;MFTTPIGTPLDGSNVRKQLAAHLAAAGLPAIRFHNLRHSAASLLAARGVSQRTVMEILGHTQMATTNNVYTHVETATMREATDRMGDLFASDKASN
;
A
#
# COMPACT_ATOMS: atom_id res chain seq x y z
N MET A 1 19.68 8.63 -9.93
CA MET A 1 19.87 7.66 -11.04
C MET A 1 20.34 6.35 -10.44
N PHE A 2 19.73 5.21 -10.77
CA PHE A 2 20.20 3.90 -10.29
C PHE A 2 21.19 3.32 -11.31
N THR A 3 22.47 3.32 -10.94
CA THR A 3 23.55 2.81 -11.80
C THR A 3 24.21 1.59 -11.19
N THR A 4 24.76 0.73 -12.04
CA THR A 4 25.69 -0.31 -11.62
C THR A 4 26.96 0.33 -11.05
N PRO A 5 27.82 -0.43 -10.34
CA PRO A 5 29.11 0.06 -9.84
C PRO A 5 30.05 0.60 -10.95
N ILE A 6 29.76 0.24 -12.21
CA ILE A 6 30.48 0.63 -13.42
C ILE A 6 29.79 1.79 -14.17
N GLY A 7 28.78 2.42 -13.57
CA GLY A 7 28.13 3.63 -14.09
C GLY A 7 27.09 3.38 -15.19
N THR A 8 26.84 2.12 -15.57
CA THR A 8 25.80 1.82 -16.55
C THR A 8 24.41 1.85 -15.91
N PRO A 9 23.34 2.17 -16.66
CA PRO A 9 21.98 2.06 -16.15
C PRO A 9 21.68 0.64 -15.66
N LEU A 10 20.99 0.51 -14.53
CA LEU A 10 20.55 -0.81 -14.07
C LEU A 10 19.57 -1.42 -15.07
N ASP A 11 19.88 -2.63 -15.53
CA ASP A 11 18.96 -3.41 -16.36
C ASP A 11 17.75 -3.89 -15.53
N GLY A 12 16.55 -3.61 -16.02
CA GLY A 12 15.31 -3.93 -15.32
C GLY A 12 15.06 -5.44 -15.17
N SER A 13 15.68 -6.30 -15.98
CA SER A 13 15.61 -7.75 -15.84
C SER A 13 16.54 -8.24 -14.74
N ASN A 14 17.73 -7.64 -14.60
CA ASN A 14 18.64 -7.93 -13.51
C ASN A 14 18.05 -7.53 -12.13
N VAL A 15 17.40 -6.37 -12.04
CA VAL A 15 16.66 -5.95 -10.83
C VAL A 15 15.61 -6.98 -10.44
N ARG A 16 14.83 -7.49 -11.41
CA ARG A 16 13.81 -8.50 -11.16
C ARG A 16 14.40 -9.83 -10.67
N LYS A 17 15.53 -10.26 -11.23
CA LYS A 17 16.25 -11.47 -10.78
C LYS A 17 16.77 -11.31 -9.36
N GLN A 18 17.37 -10.16 -9.04
CA GLN A 18 17.83 -9.85 -7.68
C GLN A 18 16.68 -9.82 -6.68
N LEU A 19 15.56 -9.19 -7.04
CA LEU A 19 14.36 -9.20 -6.20
C LEU A 19 13.88 -10.64 -5.94
N ALA A 20 13.81 -11.49 -6.96
CA ALA A 20 13.41 -12.89 -6.79
C ALA A 20 14.37 -13.66 -5.87
N ALA A 21 15.68 -13.45 -5.99
CA ALA A 21 16.67 -14.06 -5.11
C ALA A 21 16.51 -13.60 -3.64
N HIS A 22 16.24 -12.31 -3.41
CA HIS A 22 15.99 -11.79 -2.07
C HIS A 22 14.69 -12.33 -1.46
N LEU A 23 13.62 -12.45 -2.26
CA LEU A 23 12.36 -13.04 -1.80
C LEU A 23 12.54 -14.51 -1.42
N ALA A 24 13.28 -15.27 -2.23
CA ALA A 24 13.59 -16.66 -1.93
C ALA A 24 14.41 -16.80 -0.63
N ALA A 25 15.42 -15.94 -0.44
CA ALA A 25 16.21 -15.91 0.79
C ALA A 25 15.39 -15.51 2.03
N ALA A 26 14.36 -14.66 1.85
CA ALA A 26 13.45 -14.26 2.92
C ALA A 26 12.29 -15.24 3.15
N GLY A 27 12.20 -16.33 2.38
CA GLY A 27 11.07 -17.28 2.44
C GLY A 27 9.73 -16.69 2.01
N LEU A 28 9.75 -15.59 1.25
CA LEU A 28 8.56 -14.89 0.78
C LEU A 28 8.11 -15.41 -0.59
N PRO A 29 6.80 -15.36 -0.89
CA PRO A 29 6.29 -15.72 -2.21
C PRO A 29 6.85 -14.79 -3.29
N ALA A 30 6.96 -15.31 -4.50
CA ALA A 30 7.40 -14.54 -5.65
C ALA A 30 6.40 -13.42 -5.94
N ILE A 31 6.81 -12.17 -5.69
CA ILE A 31 6.03 -10.98 -5.99
C ILE A 31 6.62 -10.23 -7.19
N ARG A 32 5.75 -9.59 -7.96
CA ARG A 32 6.16 -8.74 -9.09
C ARG A 32 6.69 -7.40 -8.57
N PHE A 33 7.56 -6.75 -9.33
CA PHE A 33 8.19 -5.48 -8.93
C PHE A 33 7.19 -4.36 -8.56
N HIS A 34 6.06 -4.27 -9.26
CA HIS A 34 4.99 -3.30 -8.93
C HIS A 34 4.36 -3.52 -7.55
N ASN A 35 4.45 -4.72 -6.96
CA ASN A 35 3.91 -5.00 -5.63
C ASN A 35 4.66 -4.25 -4.54
N LEU A 36 5.95 -3.93 -4.74
CA LEU A 36 6.69 -3.09 -3.79
C LEU A 36 6.07 -1.69 -3.69
N ARG A 37 5.65 -1.13 -4.83
CA ARG A 37 4.97 0.15 -4.89
C ARG A 37 3.59 0.08 -4.22
N HIS A 38 2.87 -1.03 -4.39
CA HIS A 38 1.60 -1.28 -3.68
C HIS A 38 1.77 -1.43 -2.17
N SER A 39 2.82 -2.14 -1.72
CA SER A 39 3.14 -2.26 -0.30
C SER A 39 3.47 -0.90 0.31
N ALA A 40 4.26 -0.07 -0.39
CA ALA A 40 4.55 1.29 0.05
C ALA A 40 3.28 2.15 0.16
N ALA A 41 2.39 2.08 -0.84
CA ALA A 41 1.11 2.77 -0.79
C ALA A 41 0.23 2.31 0.39
N SER A 42 0.15 0.99 0.59
CA SER A 42 -0.64 0.39 1.68
C SER A 42 -0.10 0.78 3.06
N LEU A 43 1.23 0.85 3.22
CA LEU A 43 1.87 1.30 4.47
C LEU A 43 1.59 2.77 4.76
N LEU A 44 1.64 3.64 3.74
CA LEU A 44 1.32 5.06 3.90
C LEU A 44 -0.17 5.27 4.22
N ALA A 45 -1.04 4.52 3.55
CA ALA A 45 -2.49 4.54 3.81
C ALA A 45 -2.82 4.06 5.23
N ALA A 46 -2.19 2.97 5.69
CA ALA A 46 -2.36 2.45 7.06
C ALA A 46 -1.94 3.45 8.15
N ARG A 47 -1.12 4.45 7.81
CA ARG A 47 -0.70 5.54 8.71
C ARG A 47 -1.62 6.77 8.62
N GLY A 48 -2.73 6.68 7.90
CA GLY A 48 -3.71 7.76 7.77
C GLY A 48 -3.28 8.89 6.83
N VAL A 49 -2.28 8.67 5.98
CA VAL A 49 -1.84 9.67 5.01
C VAL A 49 -2.91 9.82 3.93
N SER A 50 -3.32 11.06 3.65
CA SER A 50 -4.35 11.34 2.65
C SER A 50 -3.95 10.79 1.27
N GLN A 51 -4.93 10.28 0.53
CA GLN A 51 -4.72 9.70 -0.80
C GLN A 51 -3.95 10.65 -1.72
N ARG A 52 -4.28 11.94 -1.69
CA ARG A 52 -3.60 12.96 -2.48
C ARG A 52 -2.11 13.02 -2.17
N THR A 53 -1.76 13.00 -0.88
CA THR A 53 -0.37 13.02 -0.43
C THR A 53 0.37 11.74 -0.81
N VAL A 54 -0.27 10.56 -0.69
CA VAL A 54 0.36 9.30 -1.14
C VAL A 54 0.60 9.30 -2.66
N MET A 55 -0.33 9.86 -3.43
CA MET A 55 -0.18 10.00 -4.89
C MET A 55 0.93 10.99 -5.28
N GLU A 56 1.09 12.09 -4.54
CA GLU A 56 2.20 13.03 -4.71
C GLU A 56 3.55 12.37 -4.35
N ILE A 57 3.61 11.61 -3.25
CA ILE A 57 4.82 10.89 -2.82
C ILE A 57 5.24 9.81 -3.82
N LEU A 58 4.28 9.05 -4.33
CA LEU A 58 4.57 7.98 -5.27
C LEU A 58 4.77 8.50 -6.71
N GLY A 59 4.30 9.71 -7.02
CA GLY A 59 4.28 10.28 -8.37
C GLY A 59 3.11 9.74 -9.19
N HIS A 60 2.51 10.61 -10.02
CA HIS A 60 1.27 10.53 -10.81
C HIS A 60 0.96 9.25 -11.66
N THR A 61 1.56 8.10 -11.42
CA THR A 61 1.64 6.99 -12.38
C THR A 61 0.78 5.78 -12.08
N GLN A 62 -0.48 5.95 -11.62
CA GLN A 62 -1.63 5.12 -12.04
C GLN A 62 -2.86 5.38 -11.16
N MET A 63 -3.80 6.21 -11.66
CA MET A 63 -5.15 6.33 -11.08
C MET A 63 -5.86 4.96 -10.98
N ALA A 64 -5.60 4.05 -11.93
CA ALA A 64 -6.28 2.76 -12.02
C ALA A 64 -5.95 1.79 -10.87
N THR A 65 -4.70 1.79 -10.38
CA THR A 65 -4.25 0.81 -9.39
C THR A 65 -4.38 1.33 -7.95
N THR A 66 -4.35 2.66 -7.78
CA THR A 66 -4.69 3.31 -6.51
C THR A 66 -6.15 3.07 -6.14
N ASN A 67 -7.08 3.11 -7.11
CA ASN A 67 -8.50 2.96 -6.78
C ASN A 67 -8.86 1.58 -6.19
N ASN A 68 -8.27 0.49 -6.71
CA ASN A 68 -8.62 -0.86 -6.30
C ASN A 68 -8.09 -1.22 -4.89
N VAL A 69 -6.88 -0.79 -4.54
CA VAL A 69 -6.30 -1.02 -3.20
C VAL A 69 -7.01 -0.16 -2.15
N TYR A 70 -7.36 1.08 -2.49
CA TYR A 70 -7.97 2.00 -1.54
C TYR A 70 -9.45 1.74 -1.30
N THR A 71 -10.19 1.22 -2.29
CA THR A 71 -11.59 0.80 -2.08
C THR A 71 -11.70 -0.15 -0.90
N HIS A 72 -10.76 -1.07 -0.72
CA HIS A 72 -10.75 -2.00 0.42
C HIS A 72 -10.42 -1.32 1.76
N VAL A 73 -9.50 -0.35 1.79
CA VAL A 73 -9.08 0.35 3.03
C VAL A 73 -10.14 1.36 3.50
N GLU A 74 -10.74 2.11 2.59
CA GLU A 74 -11.88 3.00 2.88
C GLU A 74 -13.08 2.20 3.39
N THR A 75 -13.40 1.05 2.78
CA THR A 75 -14.50 0.20 3.25
C THR A 75 -14.26 -0.30 4.68
N ALA A 76 -13.02 -0.65 5.04
CA ALA A 76 -12.68 -1.06 6.40
C ALA A 76 -12.79 0.09 7.41
N THR A 77 -12.29 1.28 7.05
CA THR A 77 -12.37 2.49 7.90
C THR A 77 -13.81 2.96 8.10
N MET A 78 -14.63 2.95 7.03
CA MET A 78 -16.05 3.30 7.09
C MET A 78 -16.83 2.32 7.97
N ARG A 79 -16.51 1.03 7.90
CA ARG A 79 -17.13 0.01 8.76
C ARG A 79 -16.80 0.23 10.23
N GLU A 80 -15.53 0.47 10.57
CA GLU A 80 -15.14 0.84 11.93
C GLU A 80 -15.85 2.11 12.44
N ALA A 81 -15.98 3.14 11.60
CA ALA A 81 -16.68 4.37 11.97
C ALA A 81 -18.17 4.11 12.23
N THR A 82 -18.80 3.28 11.40
CA THR A 82 -20.22 2.90 11.54
C THR A 82 -20.43 2.05 12.79
N ASP A 83 -19.54 1.09 13.07
CA ASP A 83 -19.58 0.25 14.27
C ASP A 83 -19.43 1.10 15.54
N ARG A 84 -18.49 2.06 15.57
CA ARG A 84 -18.35 3.02 16.68
C ARG A 84 -19.58 3.90 16.89
N MET A 85 -20.26 4.32 15.82
CA MET A 85 -21.53 5.05 15.94
C MET A 85 -22.63 4.13 16.50
N GLY A 86 -22.71 2.89 16.05
CA GLY A 86 -23.64 1.89 16.57
C GLY A 86 -23.49 1.67 18.08
N ASP A 87 -22.26 1.57 18.57
CA ASP A 87 -21.96 1.41 19.99
C ASP A 87 -22.39 2.63 20.82
N LEU A 88 -22.16 3.85 20.31
CA LEU A 88 -22.62 5.08 20.96
C LEU A 88 -24.15 5.09 21.12
N PHE A 89 -24.90 4.79 20.05
CA PHE A 89 -26.37 4.76 20.12
C PHE A 89 -26.94 3.56 20.91
N ALA A 90 -26.20 2.45 21.01
CA ALA A 90 -26.59 1.30 21.83
C ALA A 90 -26.39 1.59 23.32
N SER A 91 -25.32 2.31 23.69
CA SER A 91 -25.02 2.70 25.07
C SER A 91 -26.03 3.70 25.65
N ASP A 92 -26.61 4.57 24.81
CA ASP A 92 -27.64 5.54 25.19
C ASP A 92 -28.98 4.88 25.56
N LYS A 93 -29.27 3.68 25.04
CA LYS A 93 -30.48 2.90 25.39
C LYS A 93 -30.38 2.13 26.70
N ALA A 94 -29.18 1.98 27.27
CA ALA A 94 -28.97 1.20 28.49
C ALA A 94 -29.02 2.05 29.78
N SER A 95 -29.15 3.38 29.66
CA SER A 95 -29.24 4.32 30.80
C SER A 95 -30.63 4.95 30.99
N ASN A 96 -31.68 4.40 30.37
CA ASN A 96 -33.08 4.73 30.64
C ASN A 96 -33.88 3.46 30.96
#